data_AF-A0A536CDM1-F1
#
_entry.id   AF-A0A536CDM1-F1
#
_cell.length_a   1.000
_cell.length_b   1.000
_cell.length_c   1.000
_cell.angle_alpha   90.00
_cell.angle_beta   90.00
_cell.angle_gamma   90.00
#
_symmetry.space_group_name_H-M   'P 1'
#
loop_
_entity.id
_entity.type
_entity.pdbx_description
1 polymer ?
#
loop_
_entity_poly.entity_id
_entity_poly.type
_entity_poly.pdbx_seq_one_letter_code
_entity_poly.pdbx_strand_id
1 'polypeptide(L)'
;MSGSKQHKQHWRGLLPAIALAVAPLVAPAAPVAAVAHADGLVLTPESTPFGKTYGQWSAAWWQWALSIPVHSPPFSSHINHPLFDLTGAQCGEGQTGPVWFLGGAFFITGAAAQTSIVRKNCIVPSSKALYFPLINAECSLLEGPNFGCGGTGVTDLRADIKP
;
A
#
# COMPACT_ATOMS: atom_id res chain seq x y z
N MET A 1 -5.51 60.18 -72.47
CA MET A 1 -6.87 60.77 -72.51
C MET A 1 -7.76 59.77 -71.79
N SER A 2 -8.43 59.96 -70.65
CA SER A 2 -8.97 61.07 -69.85
C SER A 2 -9.01 60.52 -68.41
N GLY A 3 -8.72 61.19 -67.29
CA GLY A 3 -9.17 62.51 -66.87
C GLY A 3 -10.38 62.38 -65.93
N SER A 4 -10.14 62.55 -64.61
CA SER A 4 -11.10 62.98 -63.55
C SER A 4 -12.02 61.90 -62.92
N LYS A 5 -12.42 61.90 -61.63
CA LYS A 5 -12.41 62.87 -60.51
C LYS A 5 -12.27 62.15 -59.15
N GLN A 6 -11.78 62.87 -58.15
CA GLN A 6 -11.86 62.50 -56.74
C GLN A 6 -13.30 62.53 -56.20
N HIS A 7 -13.60 61.67 -55.22
CA HIS A 7 -14.52 62.03 -54.14
C HIS A 7 -13.97 61.52 -52.80
N LYS A 8 -13.74 62.48 -51.90
CA LYS A 8 -13.30 62.25 -50.52
C LYS A 8 -14.46 61.64 -49.73
N GLN A 9 -14.17 60.67 -48.86
CA GLN A 9 -14.87 60.56 -47.59
C GLN A 9 -13.97 59.88 -46.56
N HIS A 10 -13.56 60.70 -45.60
CA HIS A 10 -12.73 60.33 -44.48
C HIS A 10 -13.57 59.59 -43.44
N TRP A 11 -13.14 58.41 -43.01
CA TRP A 11 -13.43 57.98 -41.65
C TRP A 11 -12.20 57.35 -41.01
N ARG A 12 -11.69 58.09 -40.02
CA ARG A 12 -10.58 57.73 -39.15
C ARG A 12 -11.12 56.78 -38.09
N GLY A 13 -10.55 55.58 -38.01
CA GLY A 13 -10.79 54.61 -36.95
C GLY A 13 -9.59 53.67 -36.81
N LEU A 14 -8.55 54.15 -36.14
CA LEU A 14 -7.45 53.39 -35.52
C LEU A 14 -8.00 52.94 -34.14
N LEU A 15 -7.94 51.71 -33.61
CA LEU A 15 -6.94 50.63 -33.46
C LEU A 15 -7.64 49.50 -32.62
N PRO A 16 -6.99 48.38 -32.19
CA PRO A 16 -5.98 47.52 -32.82
C PRO A 16 -6.37 46.02 -32.75
N ALA A 17 -5.65 45.19 -33.52
CA ALA A 17 -5.68 43.72 -33.42
C ALA A 17 -5.05 43.23 -32.11
N ILE A 18 -5.76 42.37 -31.37
CA ILE A 18 -5.19 41.60 -30.25
C ILE A 18 -4.67 40.28 -30.84
N ALA A 19 -3.36 40.19 -31.02
CA ALA A 19 -2.68 38.94 -31.33
C ALA A 19 -2.55 38.12 -30.03
N LEU A 20 -3.24 36.97 -29.96
CA LEU A 20 -2.99 35.98 -28.91
C LEU A 20 -1.65 35.28 -29.20
N ALA A 21 -0.64 35.58 -28.39
CA ALA A 21 0.58 34.80 -28.35
C ALA A 21 0.35 33.52 -27.53
N VAL A 22 0.41 32.35 -28.18
CA VAL A 22 0.44 31.06 -27.48
C VAL A 22 1.87 30.77 -27.09
N ALA A 23 2.16 30.79 -25.78
CA ALA A 23 3.44 30.36 -25.24
C ALA A 23 3.46 28.83 -25.06
N PRO A 24 4.54 28.11 -25.43
CA PRO A 24 4.63 26.67 -25.21
C PRO A 24 4.93 26.38 -23.74
N LEU A 25 4.10 25.54 -23.11
CA LEU A 25 4.27 25.07 -21.75
C LEU A 25 5.39 24.00 -21.74
N VAL A 26 6.61 24.38 -21.39
CA VAL A 26 7.68 23.41 -21.13
C VAL A 26 7.48 22.86 -19.72
N ALA A 27 7.06 21.60 -19.61
CA ALA A 27 7.00 20.91 -18.33
C ALA A 27 8.44 20.55 -17.88
N PRO A 28 8.83 20.83 -16.62
CA PRO A 28 10.10 20.35 -16.09
C PRO A 28 10.02 18.82 -15.92
N ALA A 29 10.96 18.10 -16.52
CA ALA A 29 11.16 16.68 -16.20
C ALA A 29 11.56 16.58 -14.73
N ALA A 30 10.75 15.87 -13.93
CA ALA A 30 11.13 15.53 -12.57
C ALA A 30 12.43 14.71 -12.59
N PRO A 31 13.37 14.93 -11.65
CA PRO A 31 14.56 14.10 -11.57
C PRO A 31 14.12 12.67 -11.27
N VAL A 32 14.49 11.74 -12.15
CA VAL A 32 14.42 10.31 -11.87
C VAL A 32 15.40 10.08 -10.73
N ALA A 33 14.88 9.75 -9.54
CA ALA A 33 15.72 9.39 -8.41
C ALA A 33 16.59 8.19 -8.81
N ALA A 34 17.91 8.38 -8.74
CA ALA A 34 18.88 7.32 -8.97
C ALA A 34 18.62 6.15 -8.00
N VAL A 35 18.70 4.93 -8.52
CA VAL A 35 18.58 3.69 -7.73
C VAL A 35 19.76 3.63 -6.76
N ALA A 36 19.46 3.38 -5.48
CA ALA A 36 20.37 3.52 -4.35
C ALA A 36 21.55 2.52 -4.35
N HIS A 37 22.69 2.98 -3.82
CA HIS A 37 23.87 2.19 -3.46
C HIS A 37 23.60 1.25 -2.26
N ALA A 38 24.26 0.10 -2.25
CA ALA A 38 23.95 -1.09 -1.43
C ALA A 38 24.36 -1.05 0.07
N ASP A 39 24.62 0.11 0.67
CA ASP A 39 24.95 0.22 2.10
C ASP A 39 23.72 0.46 3.01
N GLY A 40 22.49 0.37 2.46
CA GLY A 40 21.24 0.74 3.13
C GLY A 40 20.05 -0.18 2.88
N LEU A 41 20.28 -1.48 2.71
CA LEU A 41 19.21 -2.46 2.43
C LEU A 41 18.23 -2.63 3.61
N VAL A 42 18.70 -2.39 4.84
CA VAL A 42 17.90 -2.47 6.07
C VAL A 42 17.88 -1.10 6.72
N LEU A 43 16.68 -0.61 7.03
CA LEU A 43 16.49 0.68 7.70
C LEU A 43 16.77 0.52 9.19
N THR A 44 17.44 1.48 9.83
CA THR A 44 17.87 1.32 11.24
C THR A 44 16.68 1.32 12.21
N PRO A 45 16.73 0.59 13.33
CA PRO A 45 15.62 0.50 14.30
C PRO A 45 15.16 1.85 14.88
N GLU A 46 16.07 2.80 15.00
CA GLU A 46 15.82 4.15 15.55
C GLU A 46 15.23 5.12 14.51
N SER A 47 15.20 4.72 13.24
CA SER A 47 14.65 5.54 12.17
C SER A 47 13.11 5.52 12.15
N THR A 48 12.52 6.45 11.38
CA THR A 48 11.07 6.51 11.12
C THR A 48 10.75 6.33 9.63
N PRO A 49 10.95 5.13 9.05
CA PRO A 49 10.68 4.88 7.64
C PRO A 49 9.28 5.29 7.23
N PHE A 50 9.18 6.12 6.18
CA PHE A 50 7.91 6.65 5.65
C PHE A 50 6.99 7.22 6.74
N GLY A 51 7.57 7.87 7.75
CA GLY A 51 6.84 8.58 8.81
C GLY A 51 6.30 7.69 9.94
N LYS A 52 6.75 6.43 10.05
CA LYS A 52 6.35 5.52 11.14
C LYS A 52 7.57 4.87 11.80
N THR A 53 7.51 4.69 13.12
CA THR A 53 8.46 3.86 13.86
C THR A 53 8.27 2.38 13.51
N TYR A 54 9.27 1.53 13.81
CA TYR A 54 9.14 0.08 13.66
C TYR A 54 7.94 -0.51 14.42
N GLY A 55 7.64 0.01 15.61
CA GLY A 55 6.46 -0.40 16.38
C GLY A 55 5.15 -0.04 15.68
N GLN A 56 5.09 1.12 15.03
CA GLN A 56 3.92 1.53 14.25
C GLN A 56 3.78 0.70 12.95
N TRP A 57 4.89 0.31 12.32
CA TRP A 57 4.85 -0.63 11.20
C TRP A 57 4.42 -2.04 11.64
N SER A 58 4.81 -2.49 12.82
CA SER A 58 4.33 -3.74 13.42
C SER A 58 2.82 -3.74 13.62
N ALA A 59 2.28 -2.65 14.18
CA ALA A 59 0.84 -2.49 14.33
C ALA A 59 0.12 -2.46 12.96
N ALA A 60 0.68 -1.74 11.97
CA ALA A 60 0.11 -1.67 10.63
C ALA A 60 0.13 -3.04 9.91
N TRP A 61 1.16 -3.85 10.13
CA TRP A 61 1.23 -5.22 9.61
C TRP A 61 0.11 -6.09 10.19
N TRP A 62 -0.14 -6.02 11.51
CA TRP A 62 -1.25 -6.73 12.13
C TRP A 62 -2.61 -6.28 11.62
N GLN A 63 -2.81 -4.97 11.46
CA GLN A 63 -4.04 -4.42 10.90
C GLN A 63 -4.27 -4.91 9.47
N TRP A 64 -3.24 -4.93 8.63
CA TRP A 64 -3.32 -5.50 7.28
C TRP A 64 -3.69 -6.98 7.33
N ALA A 65 -2.92 -7.80 8.07
CA ALA A 65 -3.12 -9.23 8.13
C ALA A 65 -4.53 -9.61 8.63
N LEU A 66 -5.02 -8.98 9.70
CA LEU A 66 -6.32 -9.31 10.28
C LEU A 66 -7.52 -8.69 9.52
N SER A 67 -7.29 -7.73 8.63
CA SER A 67 -8.35 -7.12 7.81
C SER A 67 -8.80 -8.00 6.64
N ILE A 68 -7.96 -8.95 6.21
CA ILE A 68 -8.20 -9.74 5.01
C ILE A 68 -9.01 -10.99 5.39
N PRO A 69 -10.17 -11.25 4.74
CA PRO A 69 -10.90 -12.50 4.96
C PRO A 69 -10.09 -13.71 4.47
N VAL A 70 -10.10 -14.80 5.26
CA VAL A 70 -9.48 -16.07 4.84
C VAL A 70 -10.16 -16.64 3.60
N HIS A 71 -11.49 -16.66 3.60
CA HIS A 71 -12.32 -17.18 2.53
C HIS A 71 -13.13 -16.06 1.89
N SER A 72 -13.18 -16.04 0.56
CA SER A 72 -13.99 -15.08 -0.18
C SER A 72 -14.70 -15.76 -1.36
N PRO A 73 -16.04 -15.69 -1.46
CA PRO A 73 -16.99 -15.26 -0.43
C PRO A 73 -16.95 -16.19 0.82
N PRO A 74 -17.50 -15.78 1.98
CA PRO A 74 -17.55 -16.62 3.17
C PRO A 74 -18.22 -17.96 2.82
N PHE A 75 -17.65 -19.06 3.32
CA PHE A 75 -18.00 -20.47 3.01
C PHE A 75 -17.46 -21.04 1.69
N SER A 76 -16.73 -20.27 0.90
CA SER A 76 -15.96 -20.81 -0.22
C SER A 76 -14.78 -21.65 0.29
N SER A 77 -14.39 -22.69 -0.44
CA SER A 77 -13.11 -23.37 -0.24
C SER A 77 -11.91 -22.58 -0.79
N HIS A 78 -12.17 -21.42 -1.41
CA HIS A 78 -11.13 -20.56 -1.96
C HIS A 78 -10.48 -19.72 -0.85
N ILE A 79 -9.17 -19.89 -0.69
CA ILE A 79 -8.34 -19.11 0.22
C ILE A 79 -7.86 -17.85 -0.50
N ASN A 80 -8.20 -16.67 0.05
CA ASN A 80 -7.81 -15.37 -0.49
C ASN A 80 -6.77 -14.65 0.38
N HIS A 81 -6.18 -15.32 1.37
CA HIS A 81 -5.34 -14.67 2.36
C HIS A 81 -3.85 -14.94 2.15
N PRO A 82 -2.99 -13.91 2.07
CA PRO A 82 -1.55 -14.05 1.82
C PRO A 82 -0.84 -15.03 2.77
N LEU A 83 -1.23 -15.00 4.05
CA LEU A 83 -0.62 -15.86 5.09
C LEU A 83 -1.17 -17.30 5.10
N PHE A 84 -2.24 -17.61 4.38
CA PHE A 84 -2.72 -18.99 4.18
C PHE A 84 -2.35 -19.54 2.79
N ASP A 85 -1.86 -18.70 1.89
CA ASP A 85 -1.37 -19.10 0.58
C ASP A 85 0.13 -19.47 0.63
N LEU A 86 0.41 -20.77 0.47
CA LEU A 86 1.77 -21.30 0.45
C LEU A 86 2.49 -21.06 -0.88
N THR A 87 1.76 -20.74 -1.95
CA THR A 87 2.33 -20.48 -3.29
C THR A 87 2.77 -19.03 -3.47
N GLY A 88 2.08 -18.10 -2.80
CA GLY A 88 2.29 -16.66 -2.87
C GLY A 88 1.53 -15.95 -4.00
N ALA A 89 0.66 -16.65 -4.72
CA ALA A 89 -0.21 -16.07 -5.74
C ALA A 89 -1.08 -14.92 -5.19
N GLN A 90 -1.43 -14.94 -3.90
CA GLN A 90 -2.25 -13.94 -3.23
C GLN A 90 -1.46 -12.88 -2.46
N CYS A 91 -0.13 -12.78 -2.62
CA CYS A 91 0.67 -11.90 -1.76
C CYS A 91 0.43 -10.39 -1.96
N GLY A 92 -0.35 -10.01 -2.97
CA GLY A 92 -0.77 -8.62 -3.22
C GLY A 92 -2.08 -8.22 -2.54
N GLU A 93 -2.79 -9.15 -1.91
CA GLU A 93 -4.08 -8.87 -1.29
C GLU A 93 -3.94 -7.83 -0.15
N GLY A 94 -4.85 -6.86 -0.12
CA GLY A 94 -4.85 -5.77 0.86
C GLY A 94 -3.61 -4.84 0.82
N GLN A 95 -2.70 -4.96 -0.15
CA GLN A 95 -1.48 -4.15 -0.16
C GLN A 95 -1.71 -2.72 -0.65
N THR A 96 -1.24 -1.75 0.14
CA THR A 96 -1.32 -0.32 -0.21
C THR A 96 -0.11 0.47 0.30
N GLY A 97 0.09 1.68 -0.20
CA GLY A 97 1.13 2.58 0.29
C GLY A 97 2.57 2.21 -0.10
N PRO A 98 3.59 2.82 0.52
CA PRO A 98 4.99 2.67 0.12
C PRO A 98 5.68 1.40 0.67
N VAL A 99 5.04 0.71 1.62
CA VAL A 99 5.56 -0.49 2.28
C VAL A 99 4.73 -1.70 1.88
N TRP A 100 5.39 -2.78 1.47
CA TRP A 100 4.79 -4.07 1.16
C TRP A 100 4.94 -5.01 2.35
N PHE A 101 3.86 -5.64 2.77
CA PHE A 101 3.86 -6.54 3.91
C PHE A 101 4.12 -7.97 3.44
N LEU A 102 5.06 -8.61 4.11
CA LEU A 102 5.33 -10.04 3.95
C LEU A 102 5.19 -10.69 5.34
N GLY A 103 4.96 -11.99 5.37
CA GLY A 103 4.83 -12.71 6.63
C GLY A 103 5.09 -14.19 6.47
N GLY A 104 5.07 -14.91 7.59
CA GLY A 104 5.11 -16.37 7.59
C GLY A 104 3.84 -16.99 6.99
N ALA A 105 3.61 -18.26 7.31
CA ALA A 105 2.34 -18.91 7.03
C ALA A 105 1.58 -19.12 8.35
N PHE A 106 0.28 -18.85 8.33
CA PHE A 106 -0.61 -19.34 9.36
C PHE A 106 -0.87 -20.82 9.12
N PHE A 107 -0.63 -21.62 10.15
CA PHE A 107 -0.98 -23.04 10.16
C PHE A 107 -2.16 -23.22 11.10
N ILE A 108 -3.17 -23.94 10.62
CA ILE A 108 -4.24 -24.45 11.46
C ILE A 108 -3.69 -25.56 12.37
N THR A 109 -4.19 -25.60 13.59
CA THR A 109 -3.77 -26.56 14.62
C THR A 109 -3.92 -28.01 14.15
N GLY A 110 -2.94 -28.85 14.51
CA GLY A 110 -2.88 -30.25 14.11
C GLY A 110 -2.10 -30.53 12.81
N ALA A 111 -1.73 -29.49 12.05
CA ALA A 111 -0.78 -29.62 10.95
C ALA A 111 0.67 -29.48 11.46
N ALA A 112 1.59 -30.27 10.92
CA ALA A 112 3.01 -30.08 11.19
C ALA A 112 3.43 -28.68 10.68
N ALA A 113 3.99 -27.86 11.57
CA ALA A 113 4.53 -26.57 11.19
C ALA A 113 5.63 -26.79 10.13
N GLN A 114 5.44 -26.23 8.94
CA GLN A 114 6.49 -26.28 7.93
C GLN A 114 7.60 -25.31 8.36
N THR A 115 8.82 -25.82 8.46
CA THR A 115 10.00 -25.03 8.85
C THR A 115 10.48 -24.11 7.74
N SER A 116 10.00 -24.32 6.50
CA SER A 116 10.32 -23.49 5.35
C SER A 116 9.09 -23.37 4.43
N ILE A 117 8.83 -22.14 3.98
CA ILE A 117 7.78 -21.80 3.01
C ILE A 117 8.46 -21.11 1.83
N VAL A 118 8.23 -21.61 0.61
CA VAL A 118 8.77 -21.02 -0.62
C VAL A 118 7.63 -20.52 -1.51
N ARG A 119 7.40 -19.20 -1.50
CA ARG A 119 6.37 -18.54 -2.31
C ARG A 119 6.93 -18.08 -3.66
N LYS A 120 6.83 -18.92 -4.68
CA LYS A 120 7.35 -18.62 -6.04
C LYS A 120 6.48 -17.66 -6.84
N ASN A 121 5.19 -17.55 -6.49
CA ASN A 121 4.23 -16.76 -7.25
C ASN A 121 4.01 -15.35 -6.68
N CYS A 122 4.76 -14.98 -5.62
CA CYS A 122 4.67 -13.66 -5.05
C CYS A 122 5.49 -12.64 -5.85
N ILE A 123 4.83 -11.63 -6.41
CA ILE A 123 5.45 -10.57 -7.18
C ILE A 123 5.34 -9.26 -6.40
N VAL A 124 6.47 -8.76 -5.91
CA VAL A 124 6.54 -7.48 -5.21
C VAL A 124 7.00 -6.38 -6.17
N PRO A 125 6.30 -5.23 -6.26
CA PRO A 125 6.77 -4.10 -7.07
C PRO A 125 8.11 -3.55 -6.57
N SER A 126 9.02 -3.22 -7.49
CA SER A 126 10.38 -2.80 -7.18
C SER A 126 10.50 -1.50 -6.37
N SER A 127 9.44 -0.69 -6.32
CA SER A 127 9.40 0.61 -5.64
C SER A 127 8.83 0.53 -4.21
N LYS A 128 8.81 -0.65 -3.60
CA LYS A 128 8.26 -0.87 -2.25
C LYS A 128 9.37 -1.20 -1.27
N ALA A 129 9.33 -0.60 -0.08
CA ALA A 129 10.07 -1.15 1.04
C ALA A 129 9.36 -2.41 1.55
N LEU A 130 10.11 -3.38 2.08
CA LEU A 130 9.55 -4.60 2.65
C LEU A 130 9.43 -4.46 4.17
N TYR A 131 8.31 -4.92 4.71
CA TYR A 131 8.17 -5.15 6.14
C TYR A 131 7.69 -6.58 6.38
N PHE A 132 8.38 -7.31 7.24
CA PHE A 132 7.95 -8.59 7.75
C PHE A 132 8.37 -8.75 9.21
N PRO A 133 7.52 -9.36 10.05
CA PRO A 133 7.90 -9.66 11.42
C PRO A 133 8.99 -10.72 11.44
N LEU A 134 10.02 -10.50 12.26
CA LEU A 134 11.02 -11.53 12.56
C LEU A 134 10.46 -12.58 13.51
N ILE A 135 9.74 -12.10 14.53
CA ILE A 135 9.00 -12.91 15.50
C ILE A 135 7.69 -12.18 15.75
N ASN A 136 6.58 -12.90 15.69
CA ASN A 136 5.27 -12.41 16.08
C ASN A 136 4.44 -13.57 16.63
N ALA A 137 3.58 -13.25 17.58
CA ALA A 137 2.60 -14.16 18.15
C ALA A 137 1.29 -13.40 18.29
N GLU A 138 0.20 -14.07 17.92
CA GLU A 138 -1.15 -13.62 18.26
C GLU A 138 -1.59 -14.40 19.50
N CYS A 139 -2.33 -13.74 20.36
CA CYS A 139 -2.85 -14.33 21.57
C CYS A 139 -4.15 -13.62 21.93
N SER A 140 -5.30 -14.27 21.72
CA SER A 140 -6.60 -13.74 22.12
C SER A 140 -7.33 -14.63 23.10
N LEU A 141 -8.16 -13.99 23.93
CA LEU A 141 -9.02 -14.63 24.92
C LEU A 141 -10.09 -15.54 24.28
N LEU A 142 -10.32 -15.43 22.97
CA LEU A 142 -11.28 -16.23 22.22
C LEU A 142 -10.82 -17.69 22.04
N GLU A 143 -9.52 -17.94 22.04
CA GLU A 143 -8.96 -19.27 21.75
C GLU A 143 -9.00 -20.21 22.96
N GLY A 144 -9.16 -19.66 24.17
CA GLY A 144 -9.21 -20.42 25.43
C GLY A 144 -7.84 -21.01 25.84
N PRO A 145 -7.79 -21.77 26.95
CA PRO A 145 -6.54 -22.19 27.59
C PRO A 145 -5.71 -23.21 26.78
N ASN A 146 -6.29 -23.79 25.72
CA ASN A 146 -5.67 -24.88 24.97
C ASN A 146 -4.60 -24.39 23.97
N PHE A 147 -4.48 -23.08 23.74
CA PHE A 147 -3.56 -22.49 22.75
C PHE A 147 -2.29 -21.89 23.37
N GLY A 148 -1.96 -22.24 24.63
CA GLY A 148 -0.73 -21.78 25.30
C GLY A 148 -0.74 -20.30 25.71
N CYS A 149 -1.86 -19.63 25.44
CA CYS A 149 -2.20 -18.29 25.84
C CYS A 149 -3.00 -18.36 27.15
N GLY A 150 -2.45 -17.81 28.24
CA GLY A 150 -3.14 -17.72 29.52
C GLY A 150 -4.31 -16.73 29.45
N GLY A 151 -5.43 -17.17 28.86
CA GLY A 151 -6.62 -16.36 28.68
C GLY A 151 -7.77 -16.80 29.57
N THR A 152 -8.47 -15.82 30.13
CA THR A 152 -9.78 -15.97 30.75
C THR A 152 -10.81 -16.31 29.66
N GLY A 153 -11.78 -17.19 29.96
CA GLY A 153 -12.70 -17.71 28.95
C GLY A 153 -13.70 -16.66 28.45
N VAL A 154 -14.52 -17.00 27.45
CA VAL A 154 -15.61 -16.12 26.95
C VAL A 154 -16.55 -15.65 28.07
N THR A 155 -16.70 -16.44 29.15
CA THR A 155 -17.46 -16.07 30.35
C THR A 155 -16.84 -14.91 31.12
N ASP A 156 -15.52 -14.84 31.21
CA ASP A 156 -14.81 -13.80 31.95
C ASP A 156 -14.76 -12.49 31.16
N LEU A 157 -14.58 -12.57 29.83
CA LEU A 157 -14.70 -11.43 28.91
C LEU A 157 -16.05 -10.72 29.01
N ARG A 158 -17.15 -11.47 29.18
CA ARG A 158 -18.49 -10.90 29.34
C ARG A 158 -18.69 -10.24 30.70
N ALA A 159 -17.90 -10.61 31.70
CA ALA A 159 -17.95 -9.97 33.02
C ALA A 159 -17.25 -8.59 33.03
N ASP A 160 -16.28 -8.38 32.14
CA ASP A 160 -15.54 -7.11 32.01
C ASP A 160 -16.29 -6.05 31.20
N ILE A 161 -17.28 -6.46 30.39
CA ILE A 161 -18.25 -5.54 29.79
C ILE A 161 -19.29 -5.22 30.86
N LYS A 162 -18.95 -4.32 31.80
CA LYS A 162 -19.98 -3.70 32.65
C LYS A 162 -20.96 -2.90 31.78
N PRO A 163 -22.26 -2.89 32.13
CA PRO A 163 -23.26 -2.09 31.42
C PRO A 163 -22.95 -0.59 31.46
#